data_AF-A0A2E9MHU7-F1
#
_entry.id   AF-A0A2E9MHU7-F1
#
_cell.length_a   1.000
_cell.length_b   1.000
_cell.length_c   1.000
_cell.angle_alpha   90.00
_cell.angle_beta   90.00
_cell.angle_gamma   90.00
#
_symmetry.space_group_name_H-M   'P 1'
#
loop_
_entity.id
_entity.type
_entity.pdbx_description
1 polymer ?
#
loop_
_entity_poly.entity_id
_entity_poly.type
_entity_poly.pdbx_seq_one_letter_code
_entity_poly.pdbx_strand_id
1 'polypeptide(L)'
;MADTGDFNHALLQEQENSTRRFSGYLLPDAPSEQDLLTVVDDYEAICHANIEAILDRFERHDGSYPFVDTKLDLQSGADFDATDPVRGRDTIYGWIQGRGLEALAGHAHWSERSPDARTRALTERLRSMESVVLDSLRQLRSANEGHLFFFMSPDGGPFVLAEDGAQAALAPDPETPSGYSDLFGSKGLFAAARDLGLPQIEAEARAWMTEVSEDILARRFTSDQQPLDPTNPIEALPGRYGHGAYMIQLGACALGATAGDTGAVDMGLRLMEYEIGTHANMGGRVAGFEEGDFWEFVGEDDLPLRMEDGSVLCDPGHALEFVGLAYKFLRAAQKLENNPRTTRRLQAVTEPLPTILWQIFSLGFQPQPGGICKAYDLVGRRPLHTDMPWWSLPETIRSAAFCYRESESAEVKQRSLAIWRDCHNAFVENYLRPEVHLMAIQTLAIDGSISAAIPATADADPGYHTSLSLLDVIELFRE
;
A
#
# COMPACT_ATOMS: atom_id res chain seq x y z
N MET A 1 15.24 -50.27 24.01
CA MET A 1 15.17 -49.07 24.88
C MET A 1 16.34 -48.20 24.49
N ALA A 2 16.12 -47.37 23.48
CA ALA A 2 17.10 -46.44 22.96
C ALA A 2 16.54 -45.03 23.18
N ASP A 3 17.45 -44.16 23.55
CA ASP A 3 17.29 -42.91 24.28
C ASP A 3 16.43 -41.88 23.54
N THR A 4 15.26 -41.55 24.11
CA THR A 4 14.35 -40.50 23.60
C THR A 4 14.53 -39.18 24.35
N GLY A 5 15.58 -39.04 25.17
CA GLY A 5 15.80 -37.87 26.02
C GLY A 5 16.47 -36.68 25.32
N ASP A 6 17.18 -36.89 24.21
CA ASP A 6 18.11 -35.88 23.68
C ASP A 6 17.52 -35.03 22.54
N PHE A 7 16.48 -35.51 21.85
CA PHE A 7 15.85 -34.76 20.74
C PHE A 7 14.89 -33.67 21.23
N ASN A 8 14.22 -33.91 22.36
CA ASN A 8 13.32 -32.92 22.97
C ASN A 8 14.10 -31.80 23.67
N HIS A 9 15.31 -32.05 24.14
CA HIS A 9 16.12 -31.03 24.81
C HIS A 9 16.75 -30.04 23.81
N ALA A 10 17.06 -30.48 22.58
CA ALA A 10 17.52 -29.59 21.50
C ALA A 10 16.39 -28.69 20.96
N LEU A 11 15.17 -29.22 20.85
CA LEU A 11 13.98 -28.44 20.46
C LEU A 11 13.52 -27.47 21.55
N LEU A 12 13.72 -27.81 22.83
CA LEU A 12 13.41 -26.92 23.97
C LEU A 12 14.52 -25.89 24.22
N GLN A 13 15.80 -26.20 23.94
CA GLN A 13 16.89 -25.22 24.02
C GLN A 13 16.92 -24.23 22.85
N GLU A 14 16.34 -24.58 21.69
CA GLU A 14 16.07 -23.59 20.64
C GLU A 14 14.88 -22.67 20.95
N GLN A 15 14.03 -23.02 21.92
CA GLN A 15 12.88 -22.21 22.36
C GLN A 15 13.25 -21.13 23.39
N GLU A 16 14.45 -21.17 23.99
CA GLU A 16 14.87 -20.22 25.04
C GLU A 16 15.64 -18.99 24.53
N ASN A 17 15.89 -18.86 23.21
CA ASN A 17 16.51 -17.67 22.60
C ASN A 17 15.45 -16.85 21.83
N SER A 18 14.67 -16.05 22.56
CA SER A 18 13.68 -15.11 22.02
C SER A 18 14.27 -14.17 20.94
N THR A 19 14.04 -14.53 19.68
CA THR A 19 13.89 -13.63 18.54
C THR A 19 12.57 -14.04 17.87
N ARG A 20 11.61 -13.13 17.83
CA ARG A 20 10.17 -13.41 17.63
C ARG A 20 9.95 -14.25 16.36
N ARG A 21 9.60 -15.53 16.53
CA ARG A 21 9.18 -16.41 15.43
C ARG A 21 7.71 -16.14 15.16
N PHE A 22 7.34 -16.02 13.88
CA PHE A 22 5.94 -15.93 13.46
C PHE A 22 5.14 -17.11 14.03
N SER A 23 4.08 -16.80 14.78
CA SER A 23 3.24 -17.77 15.48
C SER A 23 1.98 -18.12 14.68
N GLY A 24 1.56 -17.25 13.76
CA GLY A 24 0.31 -17.41 13.02
C GLY A 24 -0.91 -17.30 13.94
N TYR A 25 -0.82 -16.45 14.96
CA TYR A 25 -1.85 -16.34 15.98
C TYR A 25 -3.13 -15.75 15.38
N LEU A 26 -4.27 -16.41 15.60
CA LEU A 26 -5.57 -15.92 15.17
C LEU A 26 -6.28 -15.21 16.32
N LEU A 27 -6.83 -14.04 16.02
CA LEU A 27 -7.56 -13.24 16.98
C LEU A 27 -8.91 -13.91 17.31
N PRO A 28 -9.26 -14.06 18.61
CA PRO A 28 -10.54 -14.61 19.01
C PRO A 28 -11.68 -13.61 18.77
N ASP A 29 -12.93 -14.03 18.99
CA ASP A 29 -14.10 -13.16 18.75
C ASP A 29 -14.09 -11.85 19.54
N ALA A 30 -13.54 -11.89 20.75
CA ALA A 30 -13.37 -10.73 21.62
C ALA A 30 -11.89 -10.60 22.02
N PRO A 31 -11.04 -9.99 21.16
CA PRO A 31 -9.62 -9.83 21.44
C PRO A 31 -9.36 -9.00 22.70
N SER A 32 -8.45 -9.49 23.53
CA SER A 32 -7.83 -8.74 24.62
C SER A 32 -6.65 -7.92 24.11
N GLU A 33 -6.16 -6.98 24.93
CA GLU A 33 -4.94 -6.23 24.60
C GLU A 33 -3.70 -7.15 24.44
N GLN A 34 -3.65 -8.26 25.20
CA GLN A 34 -2.57 -9.23 25.06
C GLN A 34 -2.64 -9.95 23.71
N ASP A 35 -3.84 -10.26 23.20
CA ASP A 35 -4.02 -10.84 21.86
C ASP A 35 -3.51 -9.89 20.78
N LEU A 36 -3.81 -8.59 20.92
CA LEU A 36 -3.31 -7.56 20.01
C LEU A 36 -1.78 -7.46 20.03
N LEU A 37 -1.16 -7.51 21.22
CA LEU A 37 0.30 -7.50 21.32
C LEU A 37 0.93 -8.75 20.68
N THR A 38 0.28 -9.92 20.78
CA THR A 38 0.73 -11.14 20.13
C THR A 38 0.66 -11.04 18.61
N VAL A 39 -0.40 -10.46 18.02
CA VAL A 39 -0.41 -10.25 16.56
C VAL A 39 0.57 -9.18 16.11
N VAL A 40 0.87 -8.17 16.94
CA VAL A 40 1.93 -7.19 16.65
C VAL A 40 3.31 -7.87 16.64
N ASP A 41 3.55 -8.90 17.47
CA ASP A 41 4.77 -9.71 17.36
C ASP A 41 4.84 -10.45 16.01
N ASP A 42 3.71 -10.98 15.52
CA ASP A 42 3.64 -11.61 14.19
C ASP A 42 3.87 -10.58 13.07
N TYR A 43 3.39 -9.35 13.20
CA TYR A 43 3.61 -8.28 12.23
C TYR A 43 5.08 -7.91 12.10
N GLU A 44 5.81 -7.83 13.22
CA GLU A 44 7.25 -7.62 13.19
C GLU A 44 7.97 -8.77 12.49
N ALA A 45 7.55 -10.02 12.72
CA ALA A 45 8.11 -11.19 12.05
C ALA A 45 7.85 -11.18 10.53
N ILE A 46 6.63 -10.80 10.10
CA ILE A 46 6.28 -10.63 8.69
C ILE A 46 7.14 -9.54 8.03
N CYS A 47 7.22 -8.35 8.64
CA CYS A 47 8.01 -7.24 8.10
C CYS A 47 9.49 -7.61 7.98
N HIS A 48 10.04 -8.27 9.01
CA HIS A 48 11.41 -8.77 9.00
C HIS A 48 11.66 -9.77 7.86
N ALA A 49 10.82 -10.80 7.75
CA ALA A 49 11.03 -11.87 6.77
C ALA A 49 10.90 -11.37 5.32
N ASN A 50 9.91 -10.51 5.05
CA ASN A 50 9.73 -9.91 3.73
C ASN A 50 10.94 -9.08 3.32
N ILE A 51 11.41 -8.17 4.19
CA ILE A 51 12.49 -7.26 3.83
C ILE A 51 13.84 -7.96 3.76
N GLU A 52 14.09 -8.96 4.63
CA GLU A 52 15.29 -9.80 4.54
C GLU A 52 15.33 -10.56 3.20
N ALA A 53 14.20 -11.10 2.74
CA ALA A 53 14.12 -11.75 1.44
C ALA A 53 14.38 -10.79 0.27
N ILE A 54 13.86 -9.56 0.34
CA ILE A 54 14.13 -8.53 -0.69
C ILE A 54 15.63 -8.17 -0.72
N LEU A 55 16.27 -8.01 0.44
CA LEU A 55 17.71 -7.76 0.55
C LEU A 55 18.55 -8.91 0.01
N ASP A 56 18.24 -10.14 0.40
CA ASP A 56 18.93 -11.35 -0.09
C ASP A 56 18.82 -11.46 -1.61
N ARG A 57 17.65 -11.13 -2.17
CA ARG A 57 17.40 -11.11 -3.62
C ARG A 57 18.09 -9.97 -4.34
N PHE A 58 18.33 -8.83 -3.69
CA PHE A 58 19.13 -7.76 -4.26
C PHE A 58 20.62 -8.13 -4.27
N GLU A 59 21.12 -8.66 -3.15
CA GLU A 59 22.53 -9.00 -2.95
C GLU A 59 22.99 -10.18 -3.84
N ARG A 60 22.12 -11.16 -4.12
CA ARG A 60 22.45 -12.29 -5.02
C ARG A 60 22.82 -11.86 -6.45
N HIS A 61 22.42 -10.65 -6.87
CA HIS A 61 22.73 -10.15 -8.20
C HIS A 61 24.11 -9.50 -8.30
N ASP A 62 24.82 -9.31 -7.18
CA ASP A 62 26.18 -8.73 -7.13
C ASP A 62 26.33 -7.46 -7.98
N GLY A 63 25.34 -6.57 -7.88
CA GLY A 63 25.29 -5.29 -8.60
C GLY A 63 24.85 -5.36 -10.07
N SER A 64 24.57 -6.53 -10.63
CA SER A 64 24.09 -6.68 -12.02
C SER A 64 22.63 -6.27 -12.24
N TYR A 65 21.85 -6.14 -11.16
CA TYR A 65 20.45 -5.73 -11.18
C TYR A 65 20.22 -4.67 -10.08
N PRO A 66 20.28 -3.37 -10.41
CA PRO A 66 20.28 -2.29 -9.43
C PRO A 66 18.87 -1.84 -9.02
N PHE A 67 17.91 -2.76 -9.04
CA PHE A 67 16.49 -2.50 -8.79
C PHE A 67 15.96 -3.43 -7.70
N VAL A 68 14.82 -3.06 -7.11
CA VAL A 68 14.05 -3.94 -6.22
C VAL A 68 13.58 -5.16 -7.01
N ASP A 69 13.93 -6.35 -6.54
CA ASP A 69 13.59 -7.63 -7.17
C ASP A 69 12.58 -8.42 -6.33
N THR A 70 11.31 -8.32 -6.72
CA THR A 70 10.21 -9.15 -6.21
C THR A 70 9.60 -10.00 -7.32
N LYS A 71 10.41 -10.40 -8.30
CA LYS A 71 10.04 -11.24 -9.45
C LYS A 71 10.05 -12.74 -9.10
N LEU A 72 9.12 -13.16 -8.24
CA LEU A 72 8.96 -14.57 -7.85
C LEU A 72 7.51 -15.00 -7.83
N ASP A 73 7.30 -16.27 -8.12
CA ASP A 73 6.02 -16.94 -7.96
C ASP A 73 5.74 -17.15 -6.47
N LEU A 74 4.65 -16.57 -5.98
CA LEU A 74 4.28 -16.60 -4.57
C LEU A 74 3.67 -17.93 -4.11
N GLN A 75 3.41 -18.86 -5.03
CA GLN A 75 2.96 -20.21 -4.70
C GLN A 75 4.15 -21.18 -4.58
N SER A 76 5.13 -21.07 -5.47
CA SER A 76 6.28 -22.00 -5.50
C SER A 76 7.56 -21.43 -4.91
N GLY A 77 7.66 -20.11 -4.73
CA GLY A 77 8.89 -19.40 -4.35
C GLY A 77 9.95 -19.36 -5.44
N ALA A 78 9.61 -19.75 -6.68
CA ALA A 78 10.56 -19.81 -7.79
C ALA A 78 10.63 -18.46 -8.51
N ASP A 79 11.80 -18.12 -9.05
CA ASP A 79 11.92 -16.95 -9.92
C ASP A 79 11.14 -17.16 -11.22
N PHE A 80 10.50 -16.09 -11.71
CA PHE A 80 9.97 -16.10 -13.07
C PHE A 80 11.08 -16.12 -14.12
N ASP A 81 10.75 -16.56 -15.33
CA ASP A 81 11.70 -16.47 -16.44
C ASP A 81 12.08 -15.00 -16.68
N ALA A 82 13.38 -14.74 -16.80
CA ALA A 82 13.91 -13.39 -16.97
C ALA A 82 13.31 -12.64 -18.17
N THR A 83 12.92 -13.39 -19.21
CA THR A 83 12.39 -12.87 -20.48
C THR A 83 10.87 -12.84 -20.54
N ASP A 84 10.18 -13.24 -19.46
CA ASP A 84 8.72 -13.06 -19.38
C ASP A 84 8.40 -11.56 -19.52
N PRO A 85 7.56 -11.15 -20.49
CA PRO A 85 7.35 -9.74 -20.81
C PRO A 85 6.66 -8.95 -19.69
N VAL A 86 6.01 -9.64 -18.75
CA VAL A 86 5.28 -9.04 -17.63
C VAL A 86 6.01 -9.29 -16.31
N ARG A 87 6.48 -10.52 -16.08
CA ARG A 87 7.01 -10.98 -14.78
C ARG A 87 8.53 -11.09 -14.75
N GLY A 88 9.18 -10.95 -15.90
CA GLY A 88 10.62 -11.05 -16.04
C GLY A 88 11.34 -9.82 -15.50
N ARG A 89 12.63 -9.99 -15.25
CA ARG A 89 13.54 -8.91 -14.81
C ARG A 89 13.92 -7.95 -15.94
N ASP A 90 13.61 -8.30 -17.19
CA ASP A 90 13.74 -7.39 -18.33
C ASP A 90 12.62 -6.33 -18.37
N THR A 91 11.64 -6.42 -17.47
CA THR A 91 10.55 -5.45 -17.28
C THR A 91 10.62 -4.81 -15.90
N ILE A 92 11.06 -3.55 -15.85
CA ILE A 92 11.12 -2.72 -14.64
C ILE A 92 9.80 -1.97 -14.48
N TYR A 93 9.17 -2.13 -13.32
CA TYR A 93 7.93 -1.43 -12.98
C TYR A 93 8.21 -0.14 -12.22
N GLY A 94 7.90 1.02 -12.79
CA GLY A 94 8.08 2.32 -12.11
C GLY A 94 7.38 2.35 -10.74
N TRP A 95 6.18 1.78 -10.66
CA TRP A 95 5.41 1.67 -9.42
C TRP A 95 6.16 0.88 -8.34
N ILE A 96 6.68 -0.30 -8.68
CA ILE A 96 7.36 -1.18 -7.73
C ILE A 96 8.63 -0.52 -7.20
N GLN A 97 9.36 0.17 -8.06
CA GLN A 97 10.60 0.80 -7.63
C GLN A 97 10.35 2.02 -6.72
N GLY A 98 9.35 2.87 -7.04
CA GLY A 98 8.96 3.97 -6.18
C GLY A 98 8.43 3.49 -4.82
N ARG A 99 7.54 2.49 -4.83
CA ARG A 99 7.02 1.83 -3.62
C ARG A 99 8.13 1.19 -2.80
N GLY A 100 9.05 0.51 -3.46
CA GLY A 100 10.17 -0.17 -2.81
C GLY A 100 11.14 0.80 -2.15
N LEU A 101 11.42 1.97 -2.73
CA LEU A 101 12.23 2.99 -2.06
C LEU A 101 11.59 3.50 -0.77
N GLU A 102 10.28 3.77 -0.78
CA GLU A 102 9.58 4.15 0.44
C GLU A 102 9.59 3.03 1.48
N ALA A 103 9.41 1.78 1.04
CA ALA A 103 9.49 0.62 1.90
C ALA A 103 10.89 0.47 2.51
N LEU A 104 11.96 0.61 1.73
CA LEU A 104 13.34 0.52 2.22
C LEU A 104 13.61 1.59 3.29
N ALA A 105 13.24 2.85 3.03
CA ALA A 105 13.39 3.94 3.99
C ALA A 105 12.59 3.67 5.29
N GLY A 106 11.35 3.21 5.16
CA GLY A 106 10.49 2.86 6.30
C GLY A 106 11.07 1.72 7.15
N HIS A 107 11.59 0.67 6.50
CA HIS A 107 12.25 -0.43 7.20
C HIS A 107 13.58 0.00 7.80
N ALA A 108 14.38 0.86 7.14
CA ALA A 108 15.63 1.35 7.71
C ALA A 108 15.38 2.07 9.03
N HIS A 109 14.37 2.95 9.06
CA HIS A 109 13.94 3.66 10.25
C HIS A 109 13.47 2.70 11.37
N TRP A 110 12.61 1.73 11.03
CA TRP A 110 12.13 0.74 11.99
C TRP A 110 13.26 -0.16 12.50
N SER A 111 14.09 -0.67 11.60
CA SER A 111 15.22 -1.55 11.92
C SER A 111 16.19 -0.88 12.86
N GLU A 112 16.56 0.39 12.62
CA GLU A 112 17.48 1.15 13.47
C GLU A 112 16.98 1.28 14.92
N ARG A 113 15.67 1.39 15.09
CA ARG A 113 14.99 1.54 16.40
C ARG A 113 14.61 0.21 17.05
N SER A 114 14.72 -0.90 16.33
CA SER A 114 14.24 -2.20 16.81
C SER A 114 15.03 -2.66 18.05
N PRO A 115 14.37 -3.21 19.08
CA PRO A 115 15.07 -3.83 20.21
C PRO A 115 15.74 -5.15 19.82
N ASP A 116 15.30 -5.79 18.74
CA ASP A 116 15.86 -7.04 18.22
C ASP A 116 17.17 -6.81 17.44
N ALA A 117 18.21 -7.54 17.82
CA ALA A 117 19.55 -7.37 17.23
C ALA A 117 19.61 -7.83 15.77
N ARG A 118 18.83 -8.87 15.40
CA ARG A 118 18.79 -9.37 14.02
C ARG A 118 18.15 -8.33 13.10
N THR A 119 17.03 -7.76 13.52
CA THR A 119 16.34 -6.70 12.78
C THR A 119 17.20 -5.44 12.66
N ARG A 120 17.88 -5.01 13.75
CA ARG A 120 18.83 -3.88 13.70
C ARG A 120 19.96 -4.09 12.69
N ALA A 121 20.45 -5.33 12.56
CA ALA A 121 21.54 -5.65 11.63
C ALA A 121 21.16 -5.44 10.14
N LEU A 122 19.86 -5.35 9.82
CA LEU A 122 19.40 -5.05 8.45
C LEU A 122 19.62 -3.58 8.05
N THR A 123 19.77 -2.65 9.00
CA THR A 123 19.83 -1.20 8.74
C THR A 123 20.88 -0.81 7.70
N GLU A 124 22.10 -1.33 7.81
CA GLU A 124 23.18 -1.01 6.85
C GLU A 124 22.91 -1.60 5.46
N ARG A 125 22.35 -2.83 5.40
CA ARG A 125 21.97 -3.49 4.15
C ARG A 125 20.86 -2.71 3.43
N LEU A 126 19.85 -2.25 4.19
CA LEU A 126 18.75 -1.42 3.70
C LEU A 126 19.26 -0.14 3.07
N ARG A 127 20.04 0.66 3.81
CA ARG A 127 20.58 1.93 3.31
C ARG A 127 21.52 1.74 2.11
N SER A 128 22.24 0.63 2.06
CA SER A 128 23.07 0.26 0.91
C SER A 128 22.24 -0.01 -0.35
N MET A 129 21.19 -0.85 -0.24
CA MET A 129 20.28 -1.12 -1.36
C MET A 129 19.54 0.15 -1.78
N GLU A 130 19.01 0.90 -0.81
CA GLU A 130 18.28 2.14 -1.01
C GLU A 130 19.08 3.18 -1.81
N SER A 131 20.36 3.37 -1.51
CA SER A 131 21.21 4.28 -2.27
C SER A 131 21.34 3.88 -3.74
N VAL A 132 21.48 2.57 -4.02
CA VAL A 132 21.62 2.05 -5.39
C VAL A 132 20.32 2.20 -6.17
N VAL A 133 19.19 1.83 -5.56
CA VAL A 133 17.87 1.95 -6.19
C VAL A 133 17.51 3.43 -6.41
N LEU A 134 17.83 4.31 -5.45
CA LEU A 134 17.60 5.75 -5.58
C LEU A 134 18.38 6.34 -6.76
N ASP A 135 19.66 6.01 -6.88
CA ASP A 135 20.48 6.49 -8.00
C ASP A 135 19.96 5.96 -9.34
N SER A 136 19.53 4.69 -9.39
CA SER A 136 18.96 4.08 -10.59
C SER A 136 17.68 4.78 -11.00
N LEU A 137 16.77 5.08 -10.06
CA LEU A 137 15.50 5.76 -10.38
C LEU A 137 15.73 7.20 -10.82
N ARG A 138 16.72 7.89 -10.26
CA ARG A 138 17.11 9.23 -10.73
C ARG A 138 17.64 9.18 -12.16
N GLN A 139 18.42 8.16 -12.52
CA GLN A 139 18.89 7.96 -13.89
C GLN A 139 17.73 7.67 -14.85
N LEU A 140 16.83 6.76 -14.48
CA LEU A 140 15.63 6.46 -15.26
C LEU A 140 14.79 7.71 -15.51
N ARG A 141 14.49 8.47 -14.46
CA ARG A 141 13.74 9.72 -14.54
C ARG A 141 14.42 10.75 -15.44
N SER A 142 15.74 10.89 -15.32
CA SER A 142 16.51 11.81 -16.15
C SER A 142 16.54 11.42 -17.63
N ALA A 143 16.52 10.12 -17.94
CA ALA A 143 16.44 9.62 -19.31
C ALA A 143 15.04 9.81 -19.94
N ASN A 144 14.03 9.96 -19.09
CA ASN A 144 12.62 10.00 -19.43
C ASN A 144 11.99 11.40 -19.22
N GLU A 145 12.78 12.45 -19.49
CA GLU A 145 12.34 13.85 -19.47
C GLU A 145 11.69 14.31 -18.14
N GLY A 146 12.02 13.66 -17.03
CA GLY A 146 11.47 13.98 -15.71
C GLY A 146 10.39 13.02 -15.23
N HIS A 147 10.06 11.98 -15.99
CA HIS A 147 9.00 11.01 -15.67
C HIS A 147 9.52 9.62 -15.37
N LEU A 148 8.74 8.86 -14.62
CA LEU A 148 8.80 7.40 -14.61
C LEU A 148 7.57 6.84 -15.33
N PHE A 149 7.70 5.62 -15.85
CA PHE A 149 6.63 4.95 -16.57
C PHE A 149 6.32 3.57 -15.97
N PHE A 150 5.09 3.11 -16.19
CA PHE A 150 4.63 1.84 -15.66
C PHE A 150 5.54 0.67 -16.07
N PHE A 151 5.91 0.58 -17.35
CA PHE A 151 6.91 -0.36 -17.85
C PHE A 151 8.11 0.38 -18.45
N MET A 152 9.29 -0.05 -18.03
CA MET A 152 10.57 0.37 -18.57
C MET A 152 11.47 -0.85 -18.75
N SER A 153 12.33 -0.84 -19.75
CA SER A 153 13.45 -1.77 -19.83
C SER A 153 14.54 -1.39 -18.81
N PRO A 154 15.53 -2.26 -18.52
CA PRO A 154 16.60 -1.95 -17.57
C PRO A 154 17.47 -0.74 -17.94
N ASP A 155 17.52 -0.37 -19.22
CA ASP A 155 18.18 0.84 -19.72
C ASP A 155 17.28 2.10 -19.64
N GLY A 156 16.03 1.92 -19.22
CA GLY A 156 15.06 2.98 -18.94
C GLY A 156 14.11 3.35 -20.06
N GLY A 157 14.21 2.70 -21.23
CA GLY A 157 13.28 2.90 -22.33
C GLY A 157 11.85 2.50 -21.93
N PRO A 158 10.87 3.43 -21.91
CA PRO A 158 9.51 3.08 -21.57
C PRO A 158 8.84 2.33 -22.71
N PHE A 159 7.93 1.42 -22.39
CA PHE A 159 7.22 0.63 -23.38
C PHE A 159 5.80 0.27 -22.95
N VAL A 160 4.99 -0.17 -23.92
CA VAL A 160 3.68 -0.76 -23.70
C VAL A 160 3.64 -2.18 -24.26
N LEU A 161 2.80 -3.04 -23.68
CA LEU A 161 2.50 -4.35 -24.26
C LEU A 161 1.36 -4.22 -25.26
N ALA A 162 1.59 -4.66 -26.50
CA ALA A 162 0.55 -4.83 -27.50
C ALA A 162 -0.32 -6.05 -27.19
N GLU A 163 -1.47 -6.18 -27.85
CA GLU A 163 -2.40 -7.31 -27.67
C GLU A 163 -1.76 -8.69 -27.94
N ASP A 164 -0.75 -8.74 -28.80
CA ASP A 164 0.02 -9.96 -29.11
C ASP A 164 1.16 -10.24 -28.12
N GLY A 165 1.30 -9.41 -27.08
CA GLY A 165 2.35 -9.47 -26.07
C GLY A 165 3.67 -8.83 -26.50
N ALA A 166 3.76 -8.24 -27.69
CA ALA A 166 4.97 -7.56 -28.14
C ALA A 166 5.17 -6.23 -27.40
N GLN A 167 6.44 -5.89 -27.13
CA GLN A 167 6.78 -4.58 -26.59
C GLN A 167 6.81 -3.54 -27.69
N ALA A 168 6.08 -2.45 -27.49
CA ALA A 168 6.12 -1.26 -28.33
C ALA A 168 6.71 -0.10 -27.52
N ALA A 169 7.77 0.53 -28.04
CA ALA A 169 8.39 1.68 -27.37
C ALA A 169 7.38 2.82 -27.21
N LEU A 170 7.37 3.41 -26.01
CA LEU A 170 6.64 4.63 -25.71
C LEU A 170 7.63 5.79 -25.87
N ALA A 171 7.26 6.84 -26.61
CA ALA A 171 8.08 8.04 -26.69
C ALA A 171 7.70 8.96 -25.53
N PRO A 172 8.66 9.38 -24.69
CA PRO A 172 8.41 10.46 -23.72
C PRO A 172 7.92 11.72 -24.44
N ASP A 173 6.92 12.38 -23.85
CA ASP A 173 6.44 13.70 -24.26
C ASP A 173 6.61 14.65 -23.06
N PRO A 174 7.33 15.79 -23.19
CA PRO A 174 7.53 16.73 -22.10
C PRO A 174 6.24 17.31 -21.50
N GLU A 175 5.13 17.25 -22.25
CA GLU A 175 3.82 17.71 -21.81
C GLU A 175 2.98 16.60 -21.16
N THR A 176 3.55 15.40 -20.99
CA THR A 176 2.89 14.29 -20.29
C THR A 176 2.60 14.71 -18.85
N PRO A 177 1.32 14.70 -18.40
CA PRO A 177 1.02 15.01 -17.01
C PRO A 177 1.49 13.87 -16.10
N SER A 178 1.61 14.17 -14.81
CA SER A 178 1.99 13.17 -13.81
C SER A 178 1.07 11.95 -13.84
N GLY A 179 1.67 10.76 -13.72
CA GLY A 179 0.96 9.49 -13.52
C GLY A 179 1.26 8.82 -12.18
N TYR A 180 0.79 7.58 -12.01
CA TYR A 180 1.03 6.84 -10.77
C TYR A 180 2.51 6.47 -10.61
N SER A 181 3.24 6.24 -11.70
CA SER A 181 4.70 6.05 -11.63
C SER A 181 5.41 7.27 -11.06
N ASP A 182 4.98 8.49 -11.42
CA ASP A 182 5.55 9.72 -10.87
C ASP A 182 5.16 9.92 -9.41
N LEU A 183 3.91 9.58 -9.06
CA LEU A 183 3.42 9.67 -7.70
C LEU A 183 4.16 8.71 -6.75
N PHE A 184 4.33 7.44 -7.13
CA PHE A 184 5.13 6.49 -6.34
C PHE A 184 6.62 6.86 -6.36
N GLY A 185 7.15 7.26 -7.51
CA GLY A 185 8.55 7.64 -7.68
C GLY A 185 8.95 8.83 -6.82
N SER A 186 8.18 9.91 -6.87
CA SER A 186 8.43 11.14 -6.09
C SER A 186 8.40 10.88 -4.60
N LYS A 187 7.43 10.08 -4.14
CA LYS A 187 7.28 9.68 -2.74
C LYS A 187 8.44 8.81 -2.26
N GLY A 188 8.79 7.79 -3.04
CA GLY A 188 9.92 6.90 -2.76
C GLY A 188 11.26 7.65 -2.72
N LEU A 189 11.53 8.52 -3.71
CA LEU A 189 12.74 9.35 -3.72
C LEU A 189 12.80 10.28 -2.52
N PHE A 190 11.68 10.89 -2.14
CA PHE A 190 11.63 11.79 -0.99
C PHE A 190 11.93 11.05 0.31
N ALA A 191 11.28 9.91 0.54
CA ALA A 191 11.52 9.07 1.72
C ALA A 191 12.99 8.65 1.80
N ALA A 192 13.54 8.17 0.69
CA ALA A 192 14.90 7.64 0.67
C ALA A 192 15.99 8.71 0.76
N ALA A 193 15.83 9.83 0.05
CA ALA A 193 16.76 10.95 0.18
C ALA A 193 16.81 11.49 1.62
N ARG A 194 15.68 11.44 2.33
CA ARG A 194 15.60 11.87 3.72
C ARG A 194 16.28 10.89 4.67
N ASP A 195 16.05 9.57 4.55
CA ASP A 195 16.72 8.58 5.40
C ASP A 195 18.25 8.60 5.19
N LEU A 196 18.69 8.70 3.94
CA LEU A 196 20.12 8.77 3.57
C LEU A 196 20.78 10.13 3.87
N GLY A 197 20.01 11.15 4.29
CA GLY A 197 20.55 12.47 4.61
C GLY A 197 21.07 13.25 3.39
N LEU A 198 20.35 13.21 2.26
CA LEU A 198 20.70 13.80 0.97
C LEU A 198 19.83 15.04 0.66
N PRO A 199 20.12 16.22 1.25
CA PRO A 199 19.19 17.35 1.25
C PRO A 199 18.90 17.96 -0.13
N GLN A 200 19.84 17.88 -1.08
CA GLN A 200 19.59 18.34 -2.45
C GLN A 200 18.56 17.45 -3.16
N ILE A 201 18.69 16.13 -3.01
CA ILE A 201 17.79 15.15 -3.61
C ILE A 201 16.42 15.20 -2.91
N GLU A 202 16.40 15.40 -1.59
CA GLU A 202 15.16 15.61 -0.84
C GLU A 202 14.40 16.83 -1.38
N ALA A 203 15.10 17.95 -1.66
CA ALA A 203 14.49 19.14 -2.24
C ALA A 203 13.97 18.92 -3.67
N GLU A 204 14.72 18.19 -4.50
CA GLU A 204 14.28 17.78 -5.86
C GLU A 204 13.00 16.92 -5.79
N ALA A 205 12.97 15.91 -4.92
CA ALA A 205 11.82 15.02 -4.76
C ALA A 205 10.60 15.75 -4.19
N ARG A 206 10.81 16.71 -3.28
CA ARG A 206 9.74 17.57 -2.74
C ARG A 206 9.11 18.45 -3.83
N ALA A 207 9.92 19.02 -4.71
CA ALA A 207 9.42 19.78 -5.85
C ALA A 207 8.57 18.88 -6.77
N TRP A 208 9.05 17.67 -7.04
CA TRP A 208 8.31 16.70 -7.85
C TRP A 208 6.97 16.27 -7.21
N MET A 209 6.95 16.01 -5.89
CA MET A 209 5.69 15.75 -5.16
C MET A 209 4.70 16.92 -5.27
N THR A 210 5.20 18.17 -5.36
CA THR A 210 4.38 19.36 -5.52
C THR A 210 3.77 19.39 -6.93
N GLU A 211 4.56 19.13 -7.97
CA GLU A 211 4.08 19.02 -9.37
C GLU A 211 2.99 17.95 -9.50
N VAL A 212 3.20 16.77 -8.91
CA VAL A 212 2.19 15.69 -8.88
C VAL A 212 0.90 16.15 -8.19
N SER A 213 1.02 16.86 -7.06
CA SER A 213 -0.15 17.39 -6.35
C SER A 213 -0.91 18.42 -7.19
N GLU A 214 -0.20 19.27 -7.93
CA GLU A 214 -0.79 20.26 -8.82
C GLU A 214 -1.54 19.59 -9.97
N ASP A 215 -0.98 18.53 -10.57
CA ASP A 215 -1.65 17.75 -11.62
C ASP A 215 -2.91 17.03 -11.13
N ILE A 216 -2.89 16.49 -9.91
CA ILE A 216 -4.07 15.88 -9.28
C ILE A 216 -5.17 16.93 -9.11
N LEU A 217 -4.85 18.07 -8.50
CA LEU A 217 -5.83 19.13 -8.23
C LEU A 217 -6.34 19.80 -9.50
N ALA A 218 -5.52 19.86 -10.55
CA ALA A 218 -5.89 20.40 -11.85
C ALA A 218 -6.63 19.39 -12.75
N ARG A 219 -6.88 18.16 -12.28
CA ARG A 219 -7.46 17.05 -13.06
C ARG A 219 -6.69 16.75 -14.35
N ARG A 220 -5.36 16.94 -14.31
CA ARG A 220 -4.45 16.56 -15.40
C ARG A 220 -3.83 15.19 -15.19
N PHE A 221 -3.75 14.73 -13.95
CA PHE A 221 -3.19 13.43 -13.59
C PHE A 221 -3.81 12.30 -14.43
N THR A 222 -2.97 11.48 -15.05
CA THR A 222 -3.41 10.40 -15.95
C THR A 222 -2.77 9.09 -15.51
N SER A 223 -3.59 8.05 -15.33
CA SER A 223 -3.07 6.71 -15.00
C SER A 223 -2.20 6.19 -16.14
N ASP A 224 -0.99 5.76 -15.81
CA ASP A 224 -0.06 5.10 -16.73
C ASP A 224 -0.13 3.57 -16.62
N GLN A 225 -1.03 3.04 -15.79
CA GLN A 225 -1.22 1.60 -15.59
C GLN A 225 -1.64 0.90 -16.88
N GLN A 226 -0.99 -0.22 -17.20
CA GLN A 226 -1.36 -1.05 -18.34
C GLN A 226 -2.36 -2.14 -17.95
N PRO A 227 -3.28 -2.52 -18.85
CA PRO A 227 -4.31 -3.53 -18.57
C PRO A 227 -3.70 -4.94 -18.57
N LEU A 228 -3.28 -5.40 -17.38
CA LEU A 228 -2.72 -6.75 -17.20
C LEU A 228 -3.77 -7.80 -16.84
N ASP A 229 -4.96 -7.36 -16.43
CA ASP A 229 -6.09 -8.23 -16.13
C ASP A 229 -7.23 -7.98 -17.12
N PRO A 230 -7.53 -8.93 -18.03
CA PRO A 230 -8.64 -8.83 -18.97
C PRO A 230 -10.01 -8.68 -18.30
N THR A 231 -10.17 -9.12 -17.04
CA THR A 231 -11.45 -8.99 -16.32
C THR A 231 -11.62 -7.65 -15.61
N ASN A 232 -10.58 -6.81 -15.59
CA ASN A 232 -10.59 -5.49 -14.99
C ASN A 232 -9.93 -4.45 -15.92
N PRO A 233 -10.61 -4.04 -17.02
CA PRO A 233 -10.03 -3.11 -17.99
C PRO A 233 -9.80 -1.73 -17.37
N ILE A 234 -8.54 -1.29 -17.40
CA ILE A 234 -8.13 0.05 -16.98
C ILE A 234 -8.10 0.93 -18.23
N GLU A 235 -9.13 1.75 -18.40
CA GLU A 235 -9.24 2.69 -19.51
C GLU A 235 -9.47 4.12 -18.98
N ALA A 236 -8.66 5.06 -19.47
CA ALA A 236 -8.86 6.47 -19.24
C ALA A 236 -10.07 6.95 -20.07
N LEU A 237 -11.19 7.20 -19.40
CA LEU A 237 -12.40 7.70 -20.04
C LEU A 237 -12.52 9.22 -19.83
N PRO A 238 -12.69 10.03 -20.88
CA PRO A 238 -12.95 11.46 -20.73
C PRO A 238 -14.13 11.73 -19.81
N GLY A 239 -13.98 12.67 -18.88
CA GLY A 239 -15.02 13.03 -17.91
C GLY A 239 -15.21 12.05 -16.75
N ARG A 240 -14.35 11.03 -16.61
CA ARG A 240 -14.30 10.11 -15.46
C ARG A 240 -13.10 10.47 -14.58
N TYR A 241 -13.38 10.90 -13.34
CA TYR A 241 -12.33 11.28 -12.38
C TYR A 241 -12.31 10.31 -11.21
N GLY A 242 -11.20 9.57 -11.09
CA GLY A 242 -10.97 8.60 -10.01
C GLY A 242 -10.34 9.25 -8.79
N HIS A 243 -10.59 8.66 -7.62
CA HIS A 243 -10.06 9.19 -6.36
C HIS A 243 -8.66 8.65 -5.99
N GLY A 244 -8.23 7.51 -6.56
CA GLY A 244 -7.00 6.82 -6.15
C GLY A 244 -5.73 7.70 -6.08
N ALA A 245 -5.54 8.67 -6.99
CA ALA A 245 -4.41 9.58 -6.93
C ALA A 245 -4.46 10.53 -5.71
N TYR A 246 -5.65 11.02 -5.34
CA TYR A 246 -5.86 11.86 -4.15
C TYR A 246 -5.53 11.08 -2.89
N MET A 247 -6.06 9.86 -2.78
CA MET A 247 -5.79 8.92 -1.69
C MET A 247 -4.28 8.69 -1.50
N ILE A 248 -3.57 8.24 -2.53
CA ILE A 248 -2.16 7.85 -2.37
C ILE A 248 -1.28 9.09 -2.09
N GLN A 249 -1.65 10.26 -2.62
CA GLN A 249 -0.96 11.52 -2.34
C GLN A 249 -1.03 11.93 -0.86
N LEU A 250 -2.00 11.42 -0.07
CA LEU A 250 -2.01 11.60 1.39
C LEU A 250 -0.78 10.98 2.05
N GLY A 251 -0.27 9.85 1.54
CA GLY A 251 0.99 9.26 2.01
C GLY A 251 2.18 10.21 1.80
N ALA A 252 2.22 10.90 0.66
CA ALA A 252 3.25 11.89 0.37
C ALA A 252 3.12 13.11 1.31
N CYS A 253 1.89 13.56 1.57
CA CYS A 253 1.62 14.63 2.53
C CYS A 253 2.02 14.24 3.96
N ALA A 254 1.83 12.98 4.36
CA ALA A 254 2.26 12.47 5.66
C ALA A 254 3.80 12.49 5.81
N LEU A 255 4.54 12.09 4.77
CA LEU A 255 6.01 12.20 4.75
C LEU A 255 6.46 13.67 4.83
N GLY A 256 5.84 14.57 4.07
CA GLY A 256 6.11 16.00 4.10
C GLY A 256 5.86 16.62 5.48
N ALA A 257 4.71 16.32 6.09
CA ALA A 257 4.36 16.81 7.44
C ALA A 257 5.32 16.26 8.50
N THR A 258 5.71 14.99 8.42
CA THR A 258 6.74 14.39 9.30
C THR A 258 8.10 15.08 9.12
N ALA A 259 8.38 15.58 7.91
CA ALA A 259 9.57 16.35 7.60
C ALA A 259 9.52 17.82 8.07
N GLY A 260 8.41 18.27 8.66
CA GLY A 260 8.23 19.65 9.10
C GLY A 260 7.66 20.60 8.05
N ASP A 261 7.11 20.07 6.95
CA ASP A 261 6.53 20.87 5.87
C ASP A 261 5.07 21.22 6.15
N THR A 262 4.84 22.48 6.56
CA THR A 262 3.50 23.03 6.76
C THR A 262 2.67 23.11 5.47
N GLY A 263 3.33 23.21 4.31
CA GLY A 263 2.64 23.18 3.01
C GLY A 263 2.01 21.81 2.73
N ALA A 264 2.68 20.73 3.17
CA ALA A 264 2.13 19.38 3.09
C ALA A 264 0.89 19.19 3.98
N VAL A 265 0.79 19.91 5.11
CA VAL A 265 -0.40 19.90 5.97
C VAL A 265 -1.59 20.56 5.26
N ASP A 266 -1.39 21.72 4.63
CA ASP A 266 -2.48 22.35 3.88
C ASP A 266 -2.92 21.50 2.68
N MET A 267 -1.96 20.93 1.94
CA MET A 267 -2.24 20.03 0.81
C MET A 267 -3.04 18.80 1.26
N GLY A 268 -2.59 18.08 2.29
CA GLY A 268 -3.29 16.88 2.77
C GLY A 268 -4.70 17.18 3.25
N LEU A 269 -4.92 18.31 3.93
CA LEU A 269 -6.27 18.75 4.30
C LEU A 269 -7.17 19.01 3.08
N ARG A 270 -6.64 19.64 2.02
CA ARG A 270 -7.39 19.89 0.78
C ARG A 270 -7.77 18.58 0.08
N LEU A 271 -6.85 17.61 0.06
CA LEU A 271 -7.11 16.28 -0.51
C LEU A 271 -8.20 15.55 0.28
N MET A 272 -8.12 15.52 1.61
CA MET A 272 -9.15 14.88 2.45
C MET A 272 -10.51 15.58 2.34
N GLU A 273 -10.53 16.91 2.32
CA GLU A 273 -11.75 17.71 2.11
C GLU A 273 -12.41 17.37 0.76
N TYR A 274 -11.61 17.20 -0.30
CA TYR A 274 -12.09 16.77 -1.61
C TYR A 274 -12.62 15.34 -1.59
N GLU A 275 -11.85 14.37 -1.07
CA GLU A 275 -12.22 12.96 -0.97
C GLU A 275 -13.56 12.78 -0.24
N ILE A 276 -13.68 13.35 0.97
CA ILE A 276 -14.90 13.24 1.78
C ILE A 276 -16.07 14.00 1.13
N GLY A 277 -15.81 15.19 0.60
CA GLY A 277 -16.86 16.03 0.00
C GLY A 277 -17.38 15.52 -1.34
N THR A 278 -16.58 14.76 -2.08
CA THR A 278 -16.82 14.41 -3.49
C THR A 278 -17.04 12.92 -3.71
N HIS A 279 -16.35 12.06 -2.95
CA HIS A 279 -16.40 10.60 -3.12
C HIS A 279 -17.19 9.86 -2.04
N ALA A 280 -17.39 10.45 -0.86
CA ALA A 280 -18.18 9.85 0.22
C ALA A 280 -19.60 10.41 0.33
N ASN A 281 -20.59 9.59 0.65
CA ASN A 281 -21.93 10.03 1.01
C ASN A 281 -22.03 10.26 2.51
N MET A 282 -21.76 11.50 2.93
CA MET A 282 -21.89 11.93 4.32
C MET A 282 -23.07 12.89 4.47
N GLY A 283 -23.80 12.77 5.58
CA GLY A 283 -24.98 13.57 5.86
C GLY A 283 -26.11 13.38 4.84
N GLY A 284 -26.16 12.23 4.16
CA GLY A 284 -27.13 11.95 3.09
C GLY A 284 -27.08 12.93 1.91
N ARG A 285 -25.91 13.45 1.56
CA ARG A 285 -25.75 14.49 0.52
C ARG A 285 -26.25 14.07 -0.87
N VAL A 286 -26.18 12.78 -1.21
CA VAL A 286 -26.73 12.24 -2.47
C VAL A 286 -27.85 11.25 -2.15
N ALA A 287 -29.05 11.55 -2.64
CA ALA A 287 -30.21 10.68 -2.44
C ALA A 287 -30.03 9.31 -3.11
N GLY A 288 -30.47 8.26 -2.43
CA GLY A 288 -30.39 6.88 -2.93
C GLY A 288 -29.10 6.13 -2.58
N PHE A 289 -28.19 6.76 -1.83
CA PHE A 289 -27.01 6.14 -1.25
C PHE A 289 -27.11 6.13 0.28
N GLU A 290 -26.39 5.20 0.91
CA GLU A 290 -26.32 5.03 2.36
C GLU A 290 -25.20 5.88 2.96
N GLU A 291 -25.30 6.20 4.25
CA GLU A 291 -24.27 6.96 4.95
C GLU A 291 -22.94 6.19 4.95
N GLY A 292 -21.85 6.84 4.55
CA GLY A 292 -20.53 6.22 4.45
C GLY A 292 -20.26 5.47 3.15
N ASP A 293 -21.23 5.40 2.21
CA ASP A 293 -20.95 4.90 0.86
C ASP A 293 -19.83 5.73 0.21
N PHE A 294 -18.94 5.07 -0.52
CA PHE A 294 -17.76 5.70 -1.10
C PHE A 294 -17.57 5.19 -2.53
N TRP A 295 -17.59 6.08 -3.52
CA TRP A 295 -17.50 5.70 -4.93
C TRP A 295 -16.17 6.05 -5.56
N GLU A 296 -15.73 5.18 -6.47
CA GLU A 296 -14.44 5.25 -7.12
C GLU A 296 -14.33 6.46 -8.05
N PHE A 297 -15.42 6.77 -8.77
CA PHE A 297 -15.42 7.76 -9.86
C PHE A 297 -16.52 8.82 -9.71
N VAL A 298 -16.18 10.04 -10.11
CA VAL A 298 -17.14 11.13 -10.33
C VAL A 298 -17.10 11.64 -11.76
N GLY A 299 -18.22 12.24 -12.18
CA GLY A 299 -18.34 12.97 -13.44
C GLY A 299 -17.79 14.40 -13.36
N GLU A 300 -17.98 15.18 -14.44
CA GLU A 300 -17.65 16.61 -14.48
C GLU A 300 -18.42 17.46 -13.46
N ASP A 301 -19.56 16.96 -12.98
CA ASP A 301 -20.46 17.61 -12.02
C ASP A 301 -20.19 17.24 -10.55
N ASP A 302 -19.10 16.50 -10.28
CA ASP A 302 -18.71 16.01 -8.96
C ASP A 302 -19.74 15.05 -8.31
N LEU A 303 -20.65 14.50 -9.11
CA LEU A 303 -21.59 13.47 -8.70
C LEU A 303 -21.06 12.06 -9.01
N PRO A 304 -21.51 11.02 -8.27
CA PRO A 304 -21.10 9.65 -8.52
C PRO A 304 -21.35 9.24 -9.96
N LEU A 305 -20.31 8.76 -10.64
CA LEU A 305 -20.41 8.33 -12.02
C LEU A 305 -21.20 7.02 -12.11
N ARG A 306 -22.27 7.03 -12.90
CA ARG A 306 -23.03 5.83 -13.25
C ARG A 306 -22.44 5.17 -14.49
N MET A 307 -22.17 3.88 -14.40
CA MET A 307 -21.75 3.06 -15.53
C MET A 307 -22.93 2.81 -16.48
N GLU A 308 -22.66 2.25 -17.66
CA GLU A 308 -23.70 2.00 -18.68
C GLU A 308 -24.84 1.08 -18.19
N ASP A 309 -24.53 0.15 -17.29
CA ASP A 309 -25.51 -0.75 -16.65
C ASP A 309 -26.25 -0.11 -15.46
N GLY A 310 -25.97 1.16 -15.16
CA GLY A 310 -26.56 1.93 -14.07
C GLY A 310 -25.89 1.75 -12.72
N SER A 311 -24.88 0.87 -12.61
CA SER A 311 -24.10 0.66 -11.39
C SER A 311 -23.28 1.89 -11.02
N VAL A 312 -22.93 2.00 -9.73
CA VAL A 312 -21.94 2.97 -9.24
C VAL A 312 -20.85 2.18 -8.53
N LEU A 313 -19.64 2.29 -9.08
CA LEU A 313 -18.50 1.49 -8.63
C LEU A 313 -17.95 2.02 -7.30
N CYS A 314 -17.71 1.10 -6.38
CA CYS A 314 -16.82 1.25 -5.25
C CYS A 314 -15.69 0.23 -5.41
N ASP A 315 -14.42 0.63 -5.28
CA ASP A 315 -13.34 -0.28 -4.91
C ASP A 315 -13.22 -0.24 -3.38
N PRO A 316 -13.71 -1.27 -2.65
CA PRO A 316 -13.66 -1.25 -1.20
C PRO A 316 -12.23 -1.18 -0.67
N GLY A 317 -11.26 -1.78 -1.37
CA GLY A 317 -9.87 -1.73 -0.97
C GLY A 317 -9.32 -0.29 -0.97
N HIS A 318 -9.61 0.49 -2.02
CA HIS A 318 -9.15 1.88 -2.08
C HIS A 318 -9.82 2.73 -1.00
N ALA A 319 -11.14 2.62 -0.82
CA ALA A 319 -11.82 3.41 0.20
C ALA A 319 -11.33 3.06 1.63
N LEU A 320 -10.94 1.81 1.88
CA LEU A 320 -10.33 1.38 3.14
C LEU A 320 -8.88 1.89 3.27
N GLU A 321 -8.05 1.81 2.22
CA GLU A 321 -6.70 2.40 2.20
C GLU A 321 -6.72 3.92 2.46
N PHE A 322 -7.71 4.63 1.90
CA PHE A 322 -7.93 6.05 2.15
C PHE A 322 -8.08 6.34 3.65
N VAL A 323 -8.86 5.54 4.39
CA VAL A 323 -9.01 5.74 5.84
C VAL A 323 -7.66 5.60 6.56
N GLY A 324 -6.87 4.59 6.22
CA GLY A 324 -5.56 4.34 6.83
C GLY A 324 -4.55 5.47 6.53
N LEU A 325 -4.44 5.87 5.26
CA LEU A 325 -3.55 6.97 4.84
C LEU A 325 -4.00 8.32 5.41
N ALA A 326 -5.30 8.55 5.52
CA ALA A 326 -5.88 9.72 6.19
C ALA A 326 -5.41 9.80 7.65
N TYR A 327 -5.54 8.73 8.43
CA TYR A 327 -5.06 8.72 9.82
C TYR A 327 -3.54 8.90 9.94
N LYS A 328 -2.77 8.27 9.05
CA LYS A 328 -1.32 8.46 8.99
C LYS A 328 -0.95 9.94 8.77
N PHE A 329 -1.60 10.59 7.81
CA PHE A 329 -1.45 12.02 7.57
C PHE A 329 -1.89 12.86 8.78
N LEU A 330 -3.07 12.58 9.36
CA LEU A 330 -3.62 13.31 10.50
C LEU A 330 -2.66 13.31 11.70
N ARG A 331 -2.05 12.15 12.02
CA ARG A 331 -1.05 12.05 13.09
C ARG A 331 0.19 12.90 12.82
N ALA A 332 0.71 12.87 11.60
CA ALA A 332 1.86 13.69 11.21
C ALA A 332 1.51 15.19 11.27
N ALA A 333 0.36 15.58 10.76
CA ALA A 333 -0.12 16.97 10.75
C ALA A 333 -0.36 17.51 12.17
N GLN A 334 -0.97 16.73 13.06
CA GLN A 334 -1.21 17.11 14.46
C GLN A 334 0.08 17.33 15.25
N LYS A 335 1.13 16.53 14.98
CA LYS A 335 2.46 16.71 15.60
C LYS A 335 3.12 18.02 15.15
N LEU A 336 2.88 18.45 13.91
CA LEU A 336 3.49 19.65 13.32
C LEU A 336 2.72 20.95 13.61
N GLU A 337 1.39 20.93 13.46
CA GLU A 337 0.54 22.12 13.58
C GLU A 337 -0.58 21.95 14.62
N ASN A 338 -0.63 22.90 15.56
CA ASN A 338 -1.65 22.92 16.63
C ASN A 338 -2.44 24.24 16.69
N ASN A 339 -2.45 25.02 15.60
CA ASN A 339 -3.21 26.28 15.58
C ASN A 339 -4.73 26.00 15.49
N PRO A 340 -5.59 26.86 16.08
CA PRO A 340 -7.02 26.58 16.17
C PRO A 340 -7.76 26.39 14.83
N ARG A 341 -7.24 26.99 13.74
CA ARG A 341 -7.84 26.84 12.41
C ARG A 341 -7.53 25.47 11.84
N THR A 342 -6.25 25.07 11.85
CA THR A 342 -5.82 23.74 11.41
C THR A 342 -6.47 22.65 12.26
N THR A 343 -6.52 22.80 13.58
CA THR A 343 -7.18 21.83 14.48
C THR A 343 -8.64 21.59 14.11
N ARG A 344 -9.41 22.63 13.78
CA ARG A 344 -10.82 22.47 13.35
C ARG A 344 -10.93 21.73 12.03
N ARG A 345 -10.06 22.02 11.06
CA ARG A 345 -10.03 21.31 9.77
C ARG A 345 -9.72 19.83 9.97
N LEU A 346 -8.68 19.53 10.75
CA LEU A 346 -8.29 18.15 11.10
C LEU A 346 -9.45 17.40 11.75
N GLN A 347 -10.14 18.00 12.72
CA GLN A 347 -11.32 17.39 13.35
C GLN A 347 -12.44 17.10 12.35
N ALA A 348 -12.78 18.07 11.50
CA ALA A 348 -13.85 17.93 10.52
C ALA A 348 -13.60 16.81 9.51
N VAL A 349 -12.35 16.59 9.10
CA VAL A 349 -12.00 15.49 8.19
C VAL A 349 -11.75 14.15 8.90
N THR A 350 -11.55 14.15 10.22
CA THR A 350 -11.41 12.92 11.03
C THR A 350 -12.76 12.28 11.33
N GLU A 351 -13.79 13.10 11.60
CA GLU A 351 -15.11 12.64 12.05
C GLU A 351 -15.77 11.60 11.10
N PRO A 352 -15.70 11.72 9.77
CA PRO A 352 -16.30 10.75 8.84
C PRO A 352 -15.60 9.38 8.77
N LEU A 353 -14.30 9.31 9.12
CA LEU A 353 -13.46 8.15 8.80
C LEU A 353 -13.96 6.82 9.40
N PRO A 354 -14.39 6.75 10.68
CA PRO A 354 -14.92 5.52 11.24
C PRO A 354 -16.19 5.04 10.52
N THR A 355 -17.07 5.96 10.11
CA THR A 355 -18.31 5.63 9.39
C THR A 355 -18.00 5.03 8.02
N ILE A 356 -17.07 5.65 7.27
CA ILE A 356 -16.61 5.14 5.97
C ILE A 356 -15.99 3.75 6.14
N LEU A 357 -15.09 3.57 7.11
CA LEU A 357 -14.45 2.28 7.40
C LEU A 357 -15.48 1.16 7.57
N TRP A 358 -16.50 1.37 8.42
CA TRP A 358 -17.46 0.30 8.70
C TRP A 358 -18.40 0.03 7.55
N GLN A 359 -18.89 1.08 6.89
CA GLN A 359 -19.80 0.93 5.75
C GLN A 359 -19.10 0.15 4.66
N ILE A 360 -17.92 0.60 4.22
CA ILE A 360 -17.19 -0.04 3.14
C ILE A 360 -16.74 -1.45 3.48
N PHE A 361 -16.25 -1.70 4.70
CA PHE A 361 -15.92 -3.06 5.13
C PHE A 361 -17.14 -3.98 5.06
N SER A 362 -18.31 -3.52 5.51
CA SER A 362 -19.54 -4.33 5.50
C SER A 362 -20.03 -4.68 4.08
N LEU A 363 -19.73 -3.83 3.10
CA LEU A 363 -20.04 -4.08 1.69
C LEU A 363 -19.00 -4.99 1.03
N GLY A 364 -17.71 -4.73 1.29
CA GLY A 364 -16.61 -5.34 0.54
C GLY A 364 -16.14 -6.70 1.05
N PHE A 365 -16.17 -6.92 2.38
CA PHE A 365 -15.58 -8.11 2.99
C PHE A 365 -16.40 -9.38 2.71
N GLN A 366 -15.72 -10.43 2.25
CA GLN A 366 -16.28 -11.75 1.98
C GLN A 366 -15.85 -12.72 3.08
N PRO A 367 -16.76 -13.16 3.99
CA PRO A 367 -16.39 -13.97 5.16
C PRO A 367 -15.81 -15.34 4.83
N GLN A 368 -16.11 -15.88 3.66
CA GLN A 368 -15.59 -17.16 3.17
C GLN A 368 -15.21 -16.95 1.69
N PRO A 369 -13.95 -17.18 1.30
CA PRO A 369 -12.82 -17.69 2.10
C PRO A 369 -12.25 -16.69 3.12
N GLY A 370 -12.57 -15.39 3.01
CA GLY A 370 -11.90 -14.31 3.75
C GLY A 370 -11.13 -13.41 2.78
N GLY A 371 -11.52 -12.15 2.68
CA GLY A 371 -10.93 -11.19 1.75
C GLY A 371 -11.87 -10.02 1.46
N ILE A 372 -11.40 -9.04 0.70
CA ILE A 372 -12.20 -7.87 0.30
C ILE A 372 -12.30 -7.89 -1.22
N CYS A 373 -13.53 -7.88 -1.75
CA CYS A 373 -13.74 -7.93 -3.20
C CYS A 373 -13.17 -6.68 -3.88
N LYS A 374 -12.66 -6.83 -5.11
CA LYS A 374 -12.04 -5.75 -5.88
C LYS A 374 -13.03 -4.65 -6.30
N ALA A 375 -14.30 -5.00 -6.53
CA ALA A 375 -15.31 -4.03 -6.92
C ALA A 375 -16.70 -4.37 -6.40
N TYR A 376 -17.44 -3.33 -6.03
CA TYR A 376 -18.79 -3.41 -5.49
C TYR A 376 -19.73 -2.42 -6.17
N ASP A 377 -20.97 -2.82 -6.41
CA ASP A 377 -22.05 -1.97 -6.95
C ASP A 377 -22.84 -1.34 -5.81
N LEU A 378 -22.70 -0.03 -5.61
CA LEU A 378 -23.43 0.73 -4.58
C LEU A 378 -24.92 0.88 -4.89
N VAL A 379 -25.36 0.65 -6.13
CA VAL A 379 -26.78 0.72 -6.49
C VAL A 379 -27.44 -0.63 -6.28
N GLY A 380 -26.88 -1.68 -6.87
CA GLY A 380 -27.38 -3.05 -6.76
C GLY A 380 -27.03 -3.77 -5.45
N ARG A 381 -26.16 -3.17 -4.61
CA ARG A 381 -25.71 -3.71 -3.31
C ARG A 381 -25.15 -5.12 -3.42
N ARG A 382 -24.22 -5.31 -4.35
CA ARG A 382 -23.58 -6.61 -4.61
C ARG A 382 -22.15 -6.45 -5.12
N PRO A 383 -21.25 -7.43 -4.87
CA PRO A 383 -19.96 -7.49 -5.54
C PRO A 383 -20.11 -7.53 -7.07
N LEU A 384 -19.26 -6.76 -7.77
CA LEU A 384 -19.11 -6.77 -9.23
C LEU A 384 -17.91 -7.59 -9.67
N HIS A 385 -16.75 -7.36 -9.03
CA HIS A 385 -15.52 -8.11 -9.25
C HIS A 385 -15.13 -8.80 -7.96
N THR A 386 -15.26 -10.13 -7.93
CA THR A 386 -15.21 -10.91 -6.69
C THR A 386 -13.82 -11.41 -6.31
N ASP A 387 -12.82 -11.19 -7.17
CA ASP A 387 -11.44 -11.45 -6.77
C ASP A 387 -11.03 -10.53 -5.62
N MET A 388 -10.21 -11.08 -4.72
CA MET A 388 -9.84 -10.47 -3.47
C MET A 388 -8.33 -10.27 -3.44
N PRO A 389 -7.82 -9.07 -3.78
CA PRO A 389 -6.41 -8.81 -3.78
C PRO A 389 -5.89 -8.60 -2.35
N TRP A 390 -4.73 -9.17 -2.06
CA TRP A 390 -4.20 -9.24 -0.69
C TRP A 390 -4.02 -7.88 -0.03
N TRP A 391 -3.59 -6.85 -0.80
CA TRP A 391 -3.16 -5.56 -0.28
C TRP A 391 -4.28 -4.86 0.51
N SER A 392 -5.53 -5.09 0.14
CA SER A 392 -6.69 -4.53 0.83
C SER A 392 -6.77 -4.95 2.31
N LEU A 393 -6.22 -6.11 2.68
CA LEU A 393 -6.26 -6.62 4.05
C LEU A 393 -5.33 -5.86 5.01
N PRO A 394 -4.00 -5.77 4.80
CA PRO A 394 -3.13 -4.99 5.67
C PRO A 394 -3.48 -3.49 5.66
N GLU A 395 -3.98 -2.96 4.54
CA GLU A 395 -4.52 -1.59 4.49
C GLU A 395 -5.70 -1.39 5.43
N THR A 396 -6.61 -2.37 5.47
CA THR A 396 -7.76 -2.34 6.37
C THR A 396 -7.37 -2.61 7.83
N ILE A 397 -6.36 -3.47 8.08
CA ILE A 397 -5.77 -3.67 9.41
C ILE A 397 -5.21 -2.35 9.94
N ARG A 398 -4.43 -1.61 9.13
CA ARG A 398 -3.93 -0.28 9.47
C ARG A 398 -5.07 0.68 9.81
N SER A 399 -6.09 0.74 8.97
CA SER A 399 -7.25 1.62 9.14
C SER A 399 -8.01 1.33 10.44
N ALA A 400 -8.26 0.05 10.72
CA ALA A 400 -8.93 -0.40 11.92
C ALA A 400 -8.08 -0.14 13.19
N ALA A 401 -6.77 -0.35 13.12
CA ALA A 401 -5.86 -0.07 14.22
C ALA A 401 -5.84 1.43 14.58
N PHE A 402 -5.80 2.32 13.59
CA PHE A 402 -5.92 3.76 13.83
C PHE A 402 -7.28 4.12 14.44
N CYS A 403 -8.40 3.68 13.85
CA CYS A 403 -9.72 3.93 14.41
C CYS A 403 -9.85 3.44 15.87
N TYR A 404 -9.27 2.29 16.19
CA TYR A 404 -9.25 1.74 17.55
C TYR A 404 -8.43 2.60 18.52
N ARG A 405 -7.24 3.05 18.12
CA ARG A 405 -6.30 3.79 18.99
C ARG A 405 -6.67 5.26 19.16
N GLU A 406 -7.15 5.91 18.11
CA GLU A 406 -7.41 7.35 18.08
C GLU A 406 -8.80 7.73 18.61
N SER A 407 -9.75 6.80 18.64
CA SER A 407 -11.12 7.09 19.09
C SER A 407 -11.28 6.95 20.61
N GLU A 408 -12.11 7.79 21.22
CA GLU A 408 -12.59 7.61 22.59
C GLU A 408 -13.92 6.83 22.65
N SER A 409 -14.62 6.66 21.52
CA SER A 409 -15.91 5.99 21.47
C SER A 409 -15.78 4.47 21.63
N ALA A 410 -16.46 3.91 22.62
CA ALA A 410 -16.49 2.47 22.85
C ALA A 410 -17.06 1.68 21.67
N GLU A 411 -18.07 2.24 20.98
CA GLU A 411 -18.64 1.64 19.78
C GLU A 411 -17.61 1.61 18.64
N VAL A 412 -16.87 2.72 18.45
CA VAL A 412 -15.84 2.78 17.41
C VAL A 412 -14.75 1.75 17.67
N LYS A 413 -14.30 1.64 18.92
CA LYS A 413 -13.30 0.64 19.31
C LYS A 413 -13.78 -0.78 19.04
N GLN A 414 -15.01 -1.10 19.46
CA GLN A 414 -15.57 -2.44 19.29
C GLN A 414 -15.67 -2.83 17.81
N ARG A 415 -16.21 -1.95 16.96
CA ARG A 415 -16.34 -2.22 15.52
C ARG A 415 -14.97 -2.34 14.86
N SER A 416 -14.03 -1.47 15.22
CA SER A 416 -12.67 -1.51 14.67
C SER A 416 -11.93 -2.79 15.05
N LEU A 417 -12.10 -3.29 16.28
CA LEU A 417 -11.53 -4.58 16.69
C LEU A 417 -12.09 -5.76 15.89
N ALA A 418 -13.39 -5.75 15.58
CA ALA A 418 -13.99 -6.80 14.76
C ALA A 418 -13.42 -6.80 13.33
N ILE A 419 -13.30 -5.62 12.72
CA ILE A 419 -12.70 -5.45 11.39
C ILE A 419 -11.23 -5.90 11.39
N TRP A 420 -10.45 -5.46 12.38
CA TRP A 420 -9.06 -5.86 12.50
C TRP A 420 -8.96 -7.38 12.62
N ARG A 421 -9.71 -8.01 13.54
CA ARG A 421 -9.76 -9.47 13.68
C ARG A 421 -10.04 -10.17 12.35
N ASP A 422 -11.08 -9.75 11.65
CA ASP A 422 -11.52 -10.41 10.42
C ASP A 422 -10.48 -10.29 9.30
N CYS A 423 -9.89 -9.10 9.12
CA CYS A 423 -8.82 -8.90 8.14
C CYS A 423 -7.52 -9.64 8.52
N HIS A 424 -7.13 -9.59 9.79
CA HIS A 424 -5.94 -10.27 10.30
C HIS A 424 -6.05 -11.78 10.12
N ASN A 425 -7.14 -12.38 10.57
CA ASN A 425 -7.35 -13.82 10.46
C ASN A 425 -7.38 -14.24 8.98
N ALA A 426 -8.12 -13.51 8.13
CA ALA A 426 -8.13 -13.80 6.69
C ALA A 426 -6.74 -13.71 6.07
N PHE A 427 -5.96 -12.68 6.40
CA PHE A 427 -4.61 -12.47 5.87
C PHE A 427 -3.65 -13.60 6.29
N VAL A 428 -3.64 -13.94 7.57
CA VAL A 428 -2.78 -14.98 8.15
C VAL A 428 -3.15 -16.37 7.63
N GLU A 429 -4.44 -16.71 7.60
CA GLU A 429 -4.88 -18.06 7.23
C GLU A 429 -4.79 -18.32 5.73
N ASN A 430 -5.14 -17.34 4.90
CA ASN A 430 -5.38 -17.59 3.48
C ASN A 430 -4.29 -17.01 2.56
N TYR A 431 -3.66 -15.90 2.94
CA TYR A 431 -2.77 -15.16 2.04
C TYR A 431 -1.29 -15.40 2.31
N LEU A 432 -0.87 -15.40 3.58
CA LEU A 432 0.54 -15.58 3.92
C LEU A 432 1.06 -16.95 3.48
N ARG A 433 2.32 -16.97 3.05
CA ARG A 433 3.06 -18.19 2.70
C ARG A 433 4.33 -18.27 3.55
N PRO A 434 4.28 -18.93 4.72
CA PRO A 434 5.45 -19.09 5.59
C PRO A 434 6.66 -19.72 4.88
N GLU A 435 6.41 -20.59 3.91
CA GLU A 435 7.42 -21.23 3.06
C GLU A 435 7.98 -20.31 1.97
N VAL A 436 7.33 -19.19 1.68
CA VAL A 436 7.78 -18.15 0.72
C VAL A 436 7.96 -16.82 1.47
N HIS A 437 8.84 -16.83 2.47
CA HIS A 437 9.29 -15.64 3.20
C HIS A 437 8.20 -14.82 3.91
N LEU A 438 7.04 -15.43 4.22
CA LEU A 438 5.85 -14.72 4.72
C LEU A 438 5.34 -13.65 3.75
N MET A 439 5.63 -13.77 2.45
CA MET A 439 4.98 -12.98 1.43
C MET A 439 3.54 -13.47 1.22
N ALA A 440 2.66 -12.55 0.86
CA ALA A 440 1.26 -12.86 0.58
C ALA A 440 1.08 -13.25 -0.89
N ILE A 441 0.31 -14.29 -1.16
CA ILE A 441 -0.23 -14.53 -2.52
C ILE A 441 -1.02 -13.32 -3.00
N GLN A 442 -0.95 -13.00 -4.29
CA GLN A 442 -1.49 -11.73 -4.78
C GLN A 442 -3.02 -11.63 -4.71
N THR A 443 -3.72 -12.67 -5.15
CA THR A 443 -5.16 -12.61 -5.36
C THR A 443 -5.80 -13.95 -5.07
N LEU A 444 -6.89 -13.94 -4.30
CA LEU A 444 -7.79 -15.09 -4.16
C LEU A 444 -9.04 -14.88 -5.00
N ALA A 445 -9.54 -15.95 -5.61
CA ALA A 445 -10.87 -16.01 -6.16
C ALA A 445 -11.91 -16.20 -5.05
N ILE A 446 -13.19 -15.97 -5.38
CA ILE A 446 -14.31 -16.09 -4.43
C ILE A 446 -14.46 -17.49 -3.82
N ASP A 447 -13.94 -18.53 -4.47
CA ASP A 447 -13.98 -19.90 -3.97
C ASP A 447 -12.78 -20.27 -3.07
N GLY A 448 -11.85 -19.33 -2.85
CA GLY A 448 -10.63 -19.54 -2.05
C GLY A 448 -9.45 -20.09 -2.83
N SER A 449 -9.58 -20.33 -4.13
CA SER A 449 -8.43 -20.68 -4.96
C SER A 449 -7.54 -19.46 -5.26
N ILE A 450 -6.26 -19.71 -5.55
CA ILE A 450 -5.34 -18.67 -6.00
C ILE A 450 -5.76 -18.24 -7.41
N SER A 451 -6.11 -16.96 -7.57
CA SER A 451 -6.45 -16.38 -8.87
C SER A 451 -5.18 -16.01 -9.64
N ALA A 452 -5.21 -16.18 -10.96
CA ALA A 452 -4.16 -15.68 -11.84
C ALA A 452 -4.30 -14.18 -12.15
N ALA A 453 -5.38 -13.53 -11.66
CA ALA A 453 -5.64 -12.12 -11.86
C ALA A 453 -4.54 -11.27 -11.20
N ILE A 454 -3.97 -10.37 -12.00
CA ILE A 454 -2.95 -9.42 -11.57
C ILE A 454 -3.69 -8.16 -11.08
N PRO A 455 -3.63 -7.82 -9.78
CA PRO A 455 -4.46 -6.74 -9.24
C PRO A 455 -4.03 -5.36 -9.74
N ALA A 456 -2.72 -5.17 -9.95
CA ALA A 456 -2.16 -3.99 -10.61
C ALA A 456 -0.80 -4.28 -11.25
N THR A 457 0.09 -4.91 -10.49
CA THR A 457 1.46 -5.29 -10.91
C THR A 457 1.67 -6.78 -10.70
N ALA A 458 2.44 -7.43 -11.57
CA ALA A 458 2.68 -8.87 -11.43
C ALA A 458 3.76 -9.20 -10.39
N ASP A 459 4.56 -8.21 -10.00
CA ASP A 459 5.57 -8.33 -8.96
C ASP A 459 4.95 -8.55 -7.58
N ALA A 460 5.61 -9.34 -6.74
CA ALA A 460 5.25 -9.44 -5.33
C ALA A 460 5.48 -8.08 -4.62
N ASP A 461 4.86 -7.93 -3.45
CA ASP A 461 4.94 -6.68 -2.66
C ASP A 461 6.40 -6.32 -2.35
N PRO A 462 6.86 -5.11 -2.69
CA PRO A 462 8.21 -4.64 -2.31
C PRO A 462 8.29 -4.21 -0.83
N GLY A 463 7.43 -4.76 0.03
CA GLY A 463 7.25 -4.34 1.41
C GLY A 463 6.45 -3.03 1.55
N TYR A 464 5.66 -2.67 0.56
CA TYR A 464 4.91 -1.41 0.56
C TYR A 464 3.54 -1.57 1.20
N HIS A 465 2.63 -2.36 0.61
CA HIS A 465 1.27 -2.47 1.15
C HIS A 465 1.23 -3.35 2.42
N THR A 466 2.09 -4.37 2.54
CA THR A 466 2.12 -5.26 3.70
C THR A 466 2.87 -4.51 4.79
N SER A 467 4.16 -4.30 4.57
CA SER A 467 5.02 -3.93 5.66
C SER A 467 4.81 -2.49 6.08
N LEU A 468 4.66 -1.50 5.18
CA LEU A 468 4.41 -0.13 5.66
C LEU A 468 3.09 -0.02 6.43
N SER A 469 2.06 -0.74 6.02
CA SER A 469 0.79 -0.79 6.74
C SER A 469 0.92 -1.44 8.12
N LEU A 470 1.63 -2.57 8.21
CA LEU A 470 1.88 -3.25 9.47
C LEU A 470 2.86 -2.49 10.38
N LEU A 471 3.85 -1.80 9.82
CA LEU A 471 4.78 -0.93 10.55
C LEU A 471 4.04 0.24 11.20
N ASP A 472 3.06 0.84 10.53
CA ASP A 472 2.19 1.85 11.13
C ASP A 472 1.45 1.28 12.36
N VAL A 473 1.00 0.03 12.31
CA VAL A 473 0.36 -0.65 13.45
C VAL A 473 1.36 -0.98 14.56
N ILE A 474 2.57 -1.42 14.21
CA ILE A 474 3.65 -1.67 15.17
C ILE A 474 3.98 -0.38 15.92
N GLU A 475 4.11 0.76 15.24
CA GLU A 475 4.36 2.07 15.84
C GLU A 475 3.26 2.41 16.87
N LEU A 476 1.99 2.23 16.53
CA LEU A 476 0.84 2.53 17.41
C LEU A 476 0.83 1.77 18.75
N PHE A 477 1.51 0.63 18.84
CA PHE A 477 1.50 -0.28 19.98
C PHE A 477 2.86 -0.42 20.68
N ARG A 478 3.94 0.02 20.04
CA ARG A 478 5.31 -0.03 20.59
C ARG A 478 5.86 1.34 21.01
N GLU A 479 5.30 2.43 20.49
CA GLU A 479 5.53 3.80 20.98
C GLU A 479 4.50 4.22 22.03
#